data_AF-A0A939YB55-F1
#
_entry.id   AF-A0A939YB55-F1
#
_cell.length_a   1.000
_cell.length_b   1.000
_cell.length_c   1.000
_cell.angle_alpha   90.00
_cell.angle_beta   90.00
_cell.angle_gamma   90.00
#
_symmetry.space_group_name_H-M   'P 1'
#
loop_
_entity.id
_entity.type
_entity.pdbx_description
1 polymer ?
#
loop_
_entity_poly.entity_id
_entity_poly.type
_entity_poly.pdbx_seq_one_letter_code
_entity_poly.pdbx_strand_id
1 'polypeptide(L)'
;MKRSEINAILKENIAFIKSQNFNLPPFAWFTPEEWKHKGHEYDEIRDHMLGWDITDYGKGDFEKIGLFLFTIRNGKLGDKNCKKTYAEKLLISDEDQYSPMHFHFHKMEDIINRGGGVLVVEVYNCGENETLADTPVTVTTDGH
;
A
#
# COMPACT_ATOMS: atom_id res chain seq x y z
N MET A 1 -11.59 -12.73 -1.53
CA MET A 1 -12.50 -11.86 -0.73
C MET A 1 -13.80 -11.55 -1.47
N LYS A 2 -14.94 -11.56 -0.76
CA LYS A 2 -16.24 -11.11 -1.28
C LYS A 2 -16.30 -9.58 -1.33
N ARG A 3 -17.10 -9.02 -2.25
CA ARG A 3 -17.31 -7.55 -2.30
C ARG A 3 -17.89 -6.98 -1.00
N SER A 4 -18.75 -7.73 -0.31
CA SER A 4 -19.29 -7.32 0.99
C SER A 4 -18.20 -7.17 2.06
N GLU A 5 -17.22 -8.08 2.09
CA GLU A 5 -16.08 -8.04 3.01
C GLU A 5 -15.20 -6.84 2.68
N ILE A 6 -14.86 -6.64 1.40
CA ILE A 6 -14.09 -5.48 0.92
C ILE A 6 -14.78 -4.16 1.32
N ASN A 7 -16.10 -4.06 1.17
CA ASN A 7 -16.84 -2.85 1.53
C ASN A 7 -16.86 -2.60 3.05
N ALA A 8 -16.88 -3.66 3.86
CA ALA A 8 -16.81 -3.54 5.32
C ALA A 8 -15.43 -3.02 5.75
N ILE A 9 -14.35 -3.65 5.26
CA ILE A 9 -12.96 -3.25 5.50
C ILE A 9 -12.74 -1.79 5.08
N LEU A 10 -13.22 -1.42 3.89
CA LEU A 10 -13.12 -0.05 3.39
C LEU A 10 -13.82 0.96 4.31
N LYS A 11 -15.02 0.65 4.79
CA LYS A 11 -15.78 1.54 5.68
C LYS A 11 -15.07 1.73 7.03
N GLU A 12 -14.55 0.65 7.60
CA GLU A 12 -13.80 0.67 8.85
C GLU A 12 -12.51 1.48 8.71
N ASN A 13 -11.71 1.20 7.69
CA ASN A 13 -10.46 1.90 7.44
C ASN A 13 -10.69 3.38 7.11
N ILE A 14 -11.76 3.75 6.39
CA ILE A 14 -12.13 5.17 6.21
C ILE A 14 -12.40 5.87 7.56
N ALA A 15 -13.05 5.19 8.51
CA ALA A 15 -13.27 5.75 9.84
C ALA A 15 -11.95 5.91 10.60
N PHE A 16 -11.05 4.93 10.52
CA PHE A 16 -9.72 5.01 11.11
C PHE A 16 -8.90 6.18 10.52
N ILE A 17 -8.86 6.31 9.19
CA ILE A 17 -8.19 7.41 8.48
C ILE A 17 -8.65 8.77 9.00
N LYS A 18 -9.97 8.95 9.16
CA LYS A 18 -10.56 10.17 9.73
C LYS A 18 -10.14 10.38 11.19
N SER A 19 -10.12 9.33 12.00
CA SER A 19 -9.68 9.41 13.40
C SER A 19 -8.22 9.84 13.56
N GLN A 20 -7.38 9.50 12.57
CA GLN A 20 -5.97 9.91 12.50
C GLN A 20 -5.77 11.30 11.87
N ASN A 21 -6.86 12.04 11.59
CA ASN A 21 -6.84 13.35 10.92
C ASN A 21 -6.15 13.33 9.54
N PHE A 22 -6.14 12.18 8.86
CA PHE A 22 -5.55 12.06 7.53
C PHE A 22 -6.60 12.36 6.46
N ASN A 23 -6.29 13.28 5.55
CA ASN A 23 -7.19 13.66 4.47
C ASN A 23 -6.79 12.99 3.16
N LEU A 24 -7.76 12.34 2.51
CA LEU A 24 -7.57 11.71 1.21
C LEU A 24 -7.95 12.65 0.05
N PRO A 25 -7.32 12.50 -1.11
CA PRO A 25 -7.65 13.29 -2.30
C PRO A 25 -9.09 13.03 -2.75
N PRO A 26 -9.74 13.99 -3.45
CA PRO A 26 -11.16 13.89 -3.81
C PRO A 26 -11.56 12.59 -4.54
N PHE A 27 -10.67 12.04 -5.37
CA PHE A 27 -10.97 10.82 -6.14
C PHE A 27 -11.15 9.57 -5.29
N ALA A 28 -10.69 9.57 -4.04
CA ALA A 28 -10.90 8.48 -3.09
C ALA A 28 -12.39 8.20 -2.85
N TRP A 29 -13.24 9.21 -3.06
CA TRP A 29 -14.66 9.20 -2.76
C TRP A 29 -15.55 8.95 -3.97
N PHE A 30 -14.97 8.78 -5.17
CA PHE A 30 -15.76 8.52 -6.37
C PHE A 30 -16.43 7.14 -6.32
N THR A 31 -17.73 7.15 -6.52
CA THR A 31 -18.54 5.96 -6.72
C THR A 31 -18.27 5.30 -8.09
N PRO A 32 -18.60 4.02 -8.27
CA PRO A 32 -18.53 3.37 -9.59
C PRO A 32 -19.33 4.13 -10.67
N GLU A 33 -20.48 4.70 -10.30
CA GLU A 33 -21.32 5.51 -11.18
C GLU A 33 -20.61 6.79 -11.60
N GLU A 34 -19.98 7.50 -10.67
CA GLU A 34 -19.19 8.70 -11.00
C GLU A 34 -18.00 8.35 -11.89
N TRP A 35 -17.30 7.24 -11.60
CA TRP A 35 -16.17 6.75 -12.41
C TRP A 35 -16.54 6.52 -13.88
N LYS A 36 -17.77 6.08 -14.18
CA LYS A 36 -18.26 5.90 -15.57
C LYS A 36 -18.26 7.20 -16.38
N HIS A 37 -18.28 8.36 -15.72
CA HIS A 37 -18.32 9.68 -16.36
C HIS A 37 -17.00 10.46 -16.26
N LYS A 38 -15.95 9.89 -15.64
CA LYS A 38 -14.63 10.52 -15.54
C LYS A 38 -13.85 10.34 -16.84
N GLY A 39 -13.46 11.45 -17.47
CA GLY A 39 -12.77 11.44 -18.76
C GLY A 39 -11.26 11.25 -18.63
N HIS A 40 -10.55 11.71 -19.67
CA HIS A 40 -9.09 11.64 -19.79
C HIS A 40 -8.36 12.47 -18.73
N GLU A 41 -9.03 13.42 -18.09
CA GLU A 41 -8.46 14.20 -16.99
C GLU A 41 -8.10 13.35 -15.75
N TYR A 42 -8.55 12.09 -15.70
CA TYR A 42 -8.19 11.11 -14.66
C TYR A 42 -7.37 9.91 -15.20
N ASP A 43 -6.77 10.03 -16.39
CA ASP A 43 -5.92 8.99 -16.99
C ASP A 43 -4.77 8.60 -16.03
N GLU A 44 -4.14 9.57 -15.36
CA GLU A 44 -3.04 9.29 -14.42
C GLU A 44 -3.46 8.34 -13.28
N ILE A 45 -4.68 8.49 -12.75
CA ILE A 45 -5.18 7.60 -11.69
C ILE A 45 -5.26 6.16 -12.18
N ARG A 46 -5.78 5.98 -13.41
CA ARG A 46 -5.96 4.65 -14.02
C ARG A 46 -4.62 4.04 -14.41
N ASP A 47 -3.79 4.82 -15.11
CA ASP A 47 -2.54 4.34 -15.69
C ASP A 47 -1.45 4.08 -14.65
N HIS A 48 -1.49 4.77 -13.52
CA HIS A 48 -0.51 4.63 -12.44
C HIS A 48 -1.06 3.84 -11.23
N MET A 49 -2.28 3.31 -11.36
CA MET A 49 -2.95 2.48 -10.35
C MET A 49 -3.05 3.18 -8.99
N LEU A 50 -3.53 4.44 -8.99
CA LEU A 50 -3.76 5.19 -7.76
C LEU A 50 -5.08 4.74 -7.11
N GLY A 51 -5.20 4.95 -5.80
CA GLY A 51 -6.41 4.67 -5.04
C GLY A 51 -6.35 3.43 -4.17
N TRP A 52 -7.54 2.88 -3.88
CA TRP A 52 -7.76 1.81 -2.92
C TRP A 52 -7.16 0.47 -3.38
N ASP A 53 -6.46 -0.19 -2.46
CA ASP A 53 -5.96 -1.56 -2.60
C ASP A 53 -6.25 -2.34 -1.32
N ILE A 54 -6.85 -3.52 -1.47
CA ILE A 54 -7.19 -4.44 -0.38
C ILE A 54 -6.82 -5.83 -0.84
N THR A 55 -5.89 -6.46 -0.12
CA THR A 55 -5.37 -7.77 -0.48
C THR A 55 -5.37 -8.70 0.72
N ASP A 56 -5.73 -9.96 0.49
CA ASP A 56 -5.52 -11.09 1.42
C ASP A 56 -4.31 -11.93 0.98
N TYR A 57 -3.47 -11.38 0.09
CA TYR A 57 -2.33 -12.05 -0.56
C TYR A 57 -2.70 -13.37 -1.25
N GLY A 58 -3.97 -13.54 -1.66
CA GLY A 58 -4.48 -14.78 -2.24
C GLY A 58 -4.57 -15.93 -1.22
N LYS A 59 -4.58 -15.63 0.08
CA LYS A 59 -4.63 -16.62 1.17
C LYS A 59 -6.03 -16.86 1.70
N GLY A 60 -6.99 -15.99 1.37
CA GLY A 60 -8.39 -16.14 1.79
C GLY A 60 -8.63 -15.84 3.28
N ASP A 61 -7.65 -15.24 3.96
CA ASP A 61 -7.69 -14.90 5.38
C ASP A 61 -7.12 -13.48 5.57
N PHE A 62 -7.94 -12.47 5.31
CA PHE A 62 -7.53 -11.07 5.39
C PHE A 62 -7.17 -10.67 6.83
N GLU A 63 -7.91 -11.13 7.83
CA GLU A 63 -7.70 -10.76 9.24
C GLU A 63 -6.29 -11.13 9.70
N LYS A 64 -5.78 -12.29 9.27
CA LYS A 64 -4.43 -12.73 9.59
C LYS A 64 -3.38 -12.26 8.58
N ILE A 65 -3.66 -12.41 7.29
CA ILE A 65 -2.73 -12.15 6.18
C ILE A 65 -3.37 -11.16 5.22
N GLY A 66 -3.23 -9.88 5.51
CA GLY A 66 -3.87 -8.85 4.73
C GLY A 66 -3.16 -7.52 4.82
N LEU A 67 -3.55 -6.62 3.91
CA LEU A 67 -3.09 -5.25 3.95
C LEU A 67 -4.13 -4.35 3.28
N PHE A 68 -4.43 -3.23 3.93
CA PHE A 68 -5.22 -2.15 3.36
C PHE A 68 -4.28 -1.01 2.94
N LEU A 69 -4.45 -0.49 1.72
CA LEU A 69 -3.65 0.62 1.24
C LEU A 69 -4.48 1.63 0.43
N PHE A 70 -3.95 2.85 0.38
CA PHE A 70 -4.33 3.85 -0.61
C PHE A 70 -3.08 4.40 -1.28
N THR A 71 -2.96 4.21 -2.60
CA THR A 71 -1.87 4.78 -3.39
C THR A 71 -2.20 6.23 -3.73
N ILE A 72 -1.51 7.17 -3.08
CA ILE A 72 -1.77 8.62 -3.18
C ILE A 72 -1.19 9.17 -4.48
N ARG A 73 0.04 8.75 -4.80
CA ARG A 73 0.75 9.14 -6.02
C ARG A 73 1.71 8.03 -6.41
N ASN A 74 1.95 7.89 -7.70
CA ASN A 74 2.87 6.90 -8.23
C ASN A 74 3.46 7.38 -9.57
N GLY A 75 4.65 6.90 -9.88
CA GLY A 75 5.24 6.95 -11.22
C GLY A 75 4.86 5.71 -12.03
N LYS A 76 5.34 5.63 -13.27
CA LYS A 76 5.13 4.47 -14.15
C LYS A 76 6.46 3.97 -14.68
N LEU A 77 6.93 2.86 -14.12
CA LEU A 77 8.20 2.25 -14.50
C LEU A 77 8.18 1.90 -16.00
N GLY A 78 9.23 2.26 -16.72
CA GLY A 78 9.36 2.03 -18.16
C GLY A 78 8.70 3.09 -19.06
N ASP A 79 7.90 4.01 -18.51
CA ASP A 79 7.36 5.12 -19.27
C ASP A 79 8.36 6.28 -19.33
N LYS A 80 8.92 6.51 -20.53
CA LYS A 80 9.91 7.57 -20.79
C LYS A 80 9.36 8.98 -20.60
N ASN A 81 8.05 9.16 -20.66
CA ASN A 81 7.40 10.46 -20.47
C ASN A 81 7.05 10.72 -19.00
N CYS A 82 7.06 9.69 -18.15
CA CYS A 82 6.76 9.82 -16.73
C CYS A 82 7.99 10.28 -15.96
N LYS A 83 8.02 11.56 -15.60
CA LYS A 83 9.12 12.17 -14.82
C LYS A 83 9.09 11.84 -13.34
N LYS A 84 7.97 11.29 -12.83
CA LYS A 84 7.79 11.04 -11.40
C LYS A 84 8.52 9.75 -11.03
N THR A 85 9.58 9.89 -10.24
CA THR A 85 10.44 8.79 -9.79
C THR A 85 10.05 8.25 -8.40
N TYR A 86 8.98 8.78 -7.81
CA TYR A 86 8.56 8.49 -6.45
C TYR A 86 7.09 8.10 -6.37
N ALA A 87 6.75 7.38 -5.30
CA ALA A 87 5.40 6.99 -4.95
C ALA A 87 5.13 7.32 -3.47
N GLU A 88 3.86 7.44 -3.11
CA GLU A 88 3.42 7.60 -1.73
C GLU A 88 2.17 6.75 -1.53
N LYS A 89 2.16 5.96 -0.46
CA LYS A 89 1.02 5.15 -0.07
C LYS A 89 0.70 5.38 1.40
N LEU A 90 -0.59 5.37 1.70
CA LEU A 90 -1.09 5.15 3.05
C LEU A 90 -1.32 3.65 3.21
N LEU A 91 -0.85 3.09 4.32
CA LEU A 91 -1.00 1.68 4.66
C LEU A 91 -1.69 1.58 6.02
N ILE A 92 -2.58 0.61 6.17
CA ILE A 92 -3.20 0.26 7.45
C ILE A 92 -3.12 -1.26 7.59
N SER A 93 -2.61 -1.68 8.74
CA SER A 93 -2.55 -3.07 9.19
C SER A 93 -3.30 -3.16 10.51
N ASP A 94 -4.16 -4.16 10.63
CA ASP A 94 -4.85 -4.45 11.90
C ASP A 94 -3.88 -5.08 12.91
N GLU A 95 -4.30 -5.17 14.17
CA GLU A 95 -3.54 -5.82 15.23
C GLU A 95 -3.25 -7.29 14.86
N ASP A 96 -1.99 -7.72 15.01
CA ASP A 96 -1.48 -9.05 14.63
C ASP A 96 -1.66 -9.48 13.15
N GLN A 97 -2.22 -8.62 12.31
CA GLN A 97 -2.23 -8.82 10.86
C GLN A 97 -0.81 -8.66 10.31
N TYR A 98 -0.39 -9.54 9.39
CA TYR A 98 0.94 -9.45 8.79
C TYR A 98 0.92 -9.46 7.25
N SER A 99 1.88 -8.74 6.69
CA SER A 99 2.23 -8.81 5.27
C SER A 99 3.30 -9.89 5.06
N PRO A 100 3.13 -10.84 4.11
CA PRO A 100 4.12 -11.88 3.85
C PRO A 100 5.50 -11.31 3.50
N MET A 101 6.55 -12.05 3.86
CA MET A 101 7.93 -11.73 3.50
C MET A 101 8.09 -11.58 1.98
N HIS A 102 8.68 -10.48 1.54
CA HIS A 102 8.91 -10.16 0.14
C HIS A 102 10.07 -9.17 -0.01
N PHE A 103 10.53 -8.99 -1.24
CA PHE A 103 11.45 -7.92 -1.61
C PHE A 103 10.98 -7.25 -2.91
N HIS A 104 11.61 -6.13 -3.25
CA HIS A 104 11.34 -5.41 -4.48
C HIS A 104 12.58 -5.36 -5.36
N PHE A 105 12.47 -5.79 -6.61
CA PHE A 105 13.58 -5.74 -7.57
C PHE A 105 14.06 -4.31 -7.89
N HIS A 106 13.15 -3.33 -7.82
CA HIS A 106 13.43 -1.96 -8.25
C HIS A 106 13.06 -0.89 -7.22
N LYS A 107 12.06 -1.16 -6.37
CA LYS A 107 11.55 -0.17 -5.42
C LYS A 107 12.49 -0.09 -4.21
N MET A 108 12.95 1.11 -3.92
CA MET A 108 13.45 1.48 -2.60
C MET A 108 12.30 2.18 -1.87
N GLU A 109 12.10 1.87 -0.59
CA GLU A 109 11.03 2.48 0.18
C GLU A 109 11.42 2.76 1.62
N ASP A 110 10.84 3.83 2.14
CA ASP A 110 10.85 4.18 3.55
C ASP A 110 9.49 3.78 4.13
N ILE A 111 9.47 2.82 5.04
CA ILE A 111 8.26 2.44 5.77
C ILE A 111 8.18 3.30 7.03
N ILE A 112 7.11 4.08 7.15
CA ILE A 112 6.94 5.09 8.20
C ILE A 112 5.73 4.72 9.06
N ASN A 113 5.95 4.46 10.35
CA ASN A 113 4.86 4.39 11.31
C ASN A 113 4.32 5.80 11.56
N ARG A 114 3.21 6.15 10.89
CA ARG A 114 2.57 7.46 11.00
C ARG A 114 1.76 7.64 12.29
N GLY A 115 1.47 6.57 13.03
CA GLY A 115 0.69 6.60 14.26
C GLY A 115 -0.22 5.38 14.44
N GLY A 116 -0.82 5.26 15.63
CA GLY A 116 -1.65 4.12 16.02
C GLY A 116 -0.86 3.15 16.90
N GLY A 117 -0.57 1.96 16.35
CA GLY A 117 0.13 0.89 17.07
C GLY A 117 1.66 0.90 16.92
N VAL A 118 2.27 -0.23 17.28
CA VAL A 118 3.69 -0.51 17.04
C VAL A 118 3.82 -1.31 15.75
N LEU A 119 4.57 -0.78 14.79
CA LEU A 119 4.93 -1.50 13.58
C LEU A 119 6.19 -2.34 13.85
N VAL A 120 6.09 -3.65 13.64
CA VAL A 120 7.23 -4.57 13.66
C VAL A 120 7.65 -4.84 12.21
N VAL A 121 8.93 -4.67 11.92
CA VAL A 121 9.50 -4.95 10.59
C VAL A 121 10.60 -5.99 10.76
N GLU A 122 10.42 -7.15 10.12
CA GLU A 122 11.41 -8.21 10.07
C GLU A 122 12.10 -8.18 8.71
N VAL A 123 13.44 -8.20 8.71
CA VAL A 123 14.26 -8.01 7.50
C VAL A 123 15.34 -9.08 7.37
N TYR A 124 15.59 -9.47 6.13
CA TYR A 124 16.64 -10.41 5.73
C TYR A 124 17.34 -9.89 4.46
N ASN A 125 18.62 -10.22 4.30
CA ASN A 125 19.25 -10.11 2.99
C ASN A 125 18.71 -11.21 2.06
N CYS A 126 18.62 -10.90 0.76
CA CYS A 126 18.29 -11.89 -0.26
C CYS A 126 19.52 -12.78 -0.52
N GLY A 127 19.40 -14.06 -0.18
CA GLY A 127 20.42 -15.08 -0.43
C GLY A 127 20.40 -15.59 -1.86
N GLU A 128 21.25 -16.58 -2.13
CA GLU A 128 21.24 -17.28 -3.41
C GLU A 128 19.85 -17.90 -3.67
N ASN A 129 19.40 -17.82 -4.92
CA ASN A 129 18.08 -18.32 -5.36
C ASN A 129 16.89 -17.71 -4.59
N GLU A 130 16.96 -16.42 -4.23
CA GLU A 130 15.86 -15.68 -3.59
C GLU A 130 15.42 -16.26 -2.22
N THR A 131 16.38 -16.82 -1.49
CA THR A 131 16.19 -17.36 -0.13
C THR A 131 16.47 -16.30 0.95
N LEU A 132 16.12 -16.60 2.20
CA LEU A 132 16.49 -15.74 3.34
C LEU A 132 17.92 -16.06 3.76
N ALA A 133 18.82 -15.08 3.67
CA ALA A 133 20.19 -15.25 4.11
C ALA A 133 20.34 -15.03 5.62
N ASP A 134 21.10 -15.90 6.30
CA ASP A 134 21.51 -15.73 7.68
C ASP A 134 22.80 -14.87 7.75
N THR A 135 22.64 -13.58 7.48
CA THR A 135 23.74 -12.60 7.47
C THR A 135 23.29 -11.30 8.14
N PRO A 136 24.21 -10.52 8.75
CA PRO A 136 23.86 -9.22 9.30
C PRO A 136 23.21 -8.31 8.25
N VAL A 137 22.04 -7.77 8.58
CA VAL A 137 21.35 -6.78 7.74
C VAL A 137 21.75 -5.38 8.20
N THR A 138 22.03 -4.50 7.25
CA THR A 138 22.24 -3.07 7.51
C THR A 138 21.00 -2.30 7.07
N VAL A 139 20.41 -1.54 7.99
CA VAL A 139 19.30 -0.63 7.73
C VAL A 139 19.63 0.75 8.27
N THR A 140 19.03 1.79 7.71
CA THR A 140 19.09 3.15 8.25
C THR A 140 17.73 3.49 8.85
N THR A 141 17.71 3.95 10.09
CA THR A 141 16.48 4.36 10.79
C THR A 141 16.54 5.84 11.10
N ASP A 142 15.65 6.62 10.49
CA ASP A 142 15.56 8.08 10.67
C ASP A 142 16.90 8.83 10.45
N GLY A 143 17.74 8.32 9.53
CA GLY A 143 19.04 8.91 9.18
C GLY A 143 20.23 8.43 10.02
N HIS A 144 20.04 7.44 10.90
CA HIS A 144 21.08 6.80 11.70
C HIS A 144 21.34 5.36 11.28
#